data_AF-A0A0H4CT96-F1
#
_entry.id   AF-A0A0H4CT96-F1
#
_cell.length_a   1.000
_cell.length_b   1.000
_cell.length_c   1.000
_cell.angle_alpha   90.00
_cell.angle_beta   90.00
_cell.angle_gamma   90.00
#
_symmetry.space_group_name_H-M   'P 1'
#
loop_
_entity.id
_entity.type
_entity.pdbx_description
1 polymer ?
#
loop_
_entity_poly.entity_id
_entity_poly.type
_entity_poly.pdbx_seq_one_letter_code
_entity_poly.pdbx_strand_id
1 'polypeptide(L)'
;CWLVSFLVGLTPMFGWNMKMTPGYNRNVTYFPCQFRSVMKMDYMVYFSFFTWILIPLIVMCAIYLDIFYVIRNKLNQKFSSSKETSTFYGREFKTARSLFLVLFLFALSWLPLSVVNCITYFGGEVPQILLHLGILLSHANSMMNPIIYACKIKKFKET
;
A
#
# COMPACT_ATOMS: atom_id res chain seq x y z
N CYS A 1 12.38 9.40 3.97
CA CYS A 1 11.45 8.90 2.94
C CYS A 1 12.14 8.77 1.58
N TRP A 2 12.55 9.86 0.93
CA TRP A 2 13.18 9.82 -0.41
C TRP A 2 14.39 8.90 -0.55
N LEU A 3 15.32 8.94 0.42
CA LEU A 3 16.49 8.06 0.40
C LEU A 3 16.12 6.58 0.50
N VAL A 4 15.13 6.24 1.34
CA VAL A 4 14.61 4.87 1.46
C VAL A 4 13.92 4.45 0.16
N SER A 5 13.08 5.31 -0.43
CA SER A 5 12.43 5.04 -1.72
C SER A 5 13.45 4.82 -2.84
N PHE A 6 14.54 5.58 -2.85
CA PHE A 6 15.62 5.42 -3.82
C PHE A 6 16.38 4.10 -3.65
N LEU A 7 16.76 3.77 -2.41
CA LEU A 7 17.43 2.49 -2.11
C LEU A 7 16.57 1.29 -2.50
N VAL A 8 15.28 1.33 -2.15
CA VAL A 8 14.30 0.31 -2.53
C VAL A 8 14.18 0.24 -4.05
N GLY A 9 13.92 1.36 -4.73
CA GLY A 9 13.75 1.40 -6.17
C GLY A 9 14.96 0.92 -6.97
N LEU A 10 16.18 1.14 -6.46
CA LEU A 10 17.41 0.70 -7.11
C LEU A 10 17.86 -0.72 -6.75
N THR A 11 17.23 -1.36 -5.76
CA THR A 11 17.60 -2.72 -5.33
C THR A 11 17.64 -3.73 -6.49
N PRO A 12 16.70 -3.71 -7.47
CA PRO A 12 16.78 -4.55 -8.66
C PRO A 12 17.96 -4.21 -9.59
N MET A 13 18.42 -2.95 -9.64
CA MET A 13 19.56 -2.51 -10.46
C MET A 13 20.90 -2.98 -9.87
N PHE A 14 21.00 -3.10 -8.54
CA PHE A 14 22.20 -3.58 -7.86
C PHE A 14 22.36 -5.12 -7.82
N GLY A 15 21.45 -5.87 -8.46
CA GLY A 15 21.62 -7.30 -8.68
C GLY A 15 20.47 -8.20 -8.23
N TRP A 16 19.41 -7.66 -7.64
CA TRP A 16 18.17 -8.41 -7.35
C TRP A 16 17.21 -8.45 -8.57
N ASN A 17 17.75 -8.55 -9.78
CA ASN A 17 16.99 -8.76 -11.00
C ASN A 17 17.01 -10.25 -11.41
N MET A 18 16.17 -10.59 -12.39
CA MET A 18 16.24 -11.92 -13.03
C MET A 18 17.57 -12.02 -13.75
N LYS A 19 18.50 -12.84 -13.21
CA LYS A 19 19.71 -13.22 -13.94
C LYS A 19 19.26 -14.12 -15.08
N MET A 20 19.58 -13.71 -16.31
CA MET A 20 19.37 -14.42 -17.57
C MET A 20 19.26 -15.94 -17.36
N THR A 21 18.07 -16.50 -17.57
CA THR A 21 17.88 -17.95 -17.60
C THR A 21 18.77 -18.50 -18.72
N PRO A 22 19.76 -19.36 -18.43
CA PRO A 22 20.78 -19.79 -19.39
C PRO A 22 20.27 -20.81 -20.44
N GLY A 23 18.97 -20.82 -20.73
CA GLY A 23 18.30 -21.76 -21.63
C GLY A 23 17.42 -21.12 -22.71
N TYR A 24 17.27 -19.78 -22.73
CA TYR A 24 16.54 -19.10 -23.81
C TYR A 24 17.49 -18.87 -24.98
N ASN A 25 17.20 -19.51 -26.11
CA ASN A 25 18.02 -19.57 -27.33
C ASN A 25 18.89 -18.33 -27.58
N ARG A 26 20.20 -18.54 -27.79
CA ARG A 26 21.22 -17.52 -28.14
C ARG A 26 20.95 -16.76 -29.46
N ASN A 27 19.80 -16.97 -30.10
CA ASN A 27 19.45 -16.46 -31.43
C ASN A 27 18.30 -15.43 -31.39
N VAL A 28 18.05 -14.79 -30.25
CA VAL A 28 17.03 -13.73 -30.15
C VAL A 28 17.70 -12.38 -30.00
N THR A 29 17.69 -11.60 -31.09
CA THR A 29 18.29 -10.26 -31.18
C THR A 29 17.48 -9.17 -30.46
N TYR A 30 16.25 -9.49 -30.02
CA TYR A 30 15.32 -8.52 -29.41
C TYR A 30 14.67 -9.11 -28.16
N PHE A 31 14.97 -8.52 -27.00
CA PHE A 31 14.26 -8.83 -25.76
C PHE A 31 13.00 -7.97 -25.64
N PRO A 32 11.80 -8.56 -25.49
CA PRO A 32 10.60 -7.77 -25.24
C PRO A 32 10.72 -7.09 -23.88
N CYS A 33 10.53 -5.76 -23.84
CA CYS A 33 10.55 -4.97 -22.62
C CYS A 33 9.29 -5.28 -21.79
N GLN A 34 9.38 -6.34 -20.98
CA GLN A 34 8.29 -6.80 -20.11
C GLN A 34 8.76 -6.81 -18.67
N PHE A 35 7.94 -6.23 -17.79
CA PHE A 35 8.23 -6.11 -16.36
C PHE A 35 8.59 -7.45 -15.70
N ARG A 36 7.88 -8.52 -16.07
CA ARG A 36 8.09 -9.88 -15.53
C ARG A 36 9.44 -10.49 -15.91
N SER A 37 10.06 -10.01 -16.99
CA SER A 37 11.34 -10.52 -17.50
C SER A 37 12.53 -9.86 -16.82
N VAL A 38 12.35 -8.65 -16.26
CA VAL A 38 13.43 -7.88 -15.63
C VAL A 38 13.34 -7.89 -14.10
N MET A 39 12.12 -7.92 -13.55
CA MET A 39 11.88 -7.91 -12.10
C MET A 39 11.65 -9.32 -11.57
N LYS A 40 12.31 -9.65 -10.46
CA LYS A 40 12.06 -10.88 -9.71
C LYS A 40 10.74 -10.80 -8.95
N MET A 41 9.92 -11.84 -9.09
CA MET A 41 8.66 -11.96 -8.36
C MET A 41 8.87 -12.04 -6.85
N ASP A 42 9.96 -12.67 -6.38
CA ASP A 42 10.33 -12.70 -4.96
C ASP A 42 10.43 -11.29 -4.37
N TYR A 43 11.06 -10.36 -5.10
CA TYR A 43 11.22 -8.98 -4.67
C TYR A 43 9.84 -8.27 -4.61
N MET A 44 9.02 -8.43 -5.65
CA MET A 44 7.69 -7.82 -5.68
C MET A 44 6.76 -8.37 -4.59
N VAL A 45 6.86 -9.65 -4.27
CA VAL A 45 6.00 -10.28 -3.26
C VAL A 45 6.56 -10.02 -1.85
N TYR A 46 7.74 -10.53 -1.53
CA TYR A 46 8.27 -10.44 -0.15
C TYR A 46 8.60 -9.02 0.27
N PHE A 47 9.24 -8.26 -0.61
CA PHE A 47 9.67 -6.91 -0.25
C PHE A 47 8.56 -5.89 -0.47
N SER A 48 7.95 -5.83 -1.66
CA SER A 48 6.92 -4.82 -1.93
C SER A 48 5.59 -5.11 -1.22
N PHE A 49 5.06 -6.34 -1.29
CA PHE A 49 3.74 -6.63 -0.74
C PHE A 49 3.76 -6.78 0.79
N PHE A 50 4.63 -7.63 1.34
CA PHE A 50 4.62 -7.84 2.80
C PHE A 50 5.12 -6.60 3.55
N THR A 51 6.25 -6.01 3.14
CA THR A 51 6.84 -4.90 3.91
C THR A 51 6.08 -3.58 3.72
N TRP A 52 5.68 -3.24 2.49
CA TRP A 52 5.13 -1.92 2.21
C TRP A 52 3.60 -1.85 2.17
N ILE A 53 2.89 -2.98 2.05
CA ILE A 53 1.43 -3.00 1.99
C ILE A 53 0.85 -3.71 3.22
N LEU A 54 1.31 -4.92 3.52
CA LEU A 54 0.73 -5.72 4.61
C LEU A 54 1.09 -5.17 6.00
N ILE A 55 2.35 -4.82 6.25
CA ILE A 55 2.76 -4.25 7.56
C ILE A 55 1.96 -2.98 7.89
N PRO A 56 1.87 -1.96 7.01
CA PRO A 56 1.04 -0.80 7.30
C PRO A 56 -0.42 -1.17 7.57
N LEU A 57 -1.00 -2.07 6.78
CA LEU A 57 -2.39 -2.51 6.98
C LEU A 57 -2.61 -3.16 8.36
N ILE A 58 -1.70 -4.03 8.80
CA ILE A 58 -1.76 -4.66 10.13
C ILE A 58 -1.66 -3.62 11.24
N VAL A 59 -0.71 -2.69 11.15
CA VAL A 59 -0.56 -1.59 12.12
C VAL A 59 -1.84 -0.77 12.23
N MET A 60 -2.48 -0.49 11.09
CA MET A 60 -3.75 0.25 11.07
C MET A 60 -4.90 -0.51 11.72
N CYS A 61 -5.01 -1.82 11.47
CA CYS A 61 -5.99 -2.67 12.13
C CYS A 61 -5.76 -2.70 13.65
N ALA A 62 -4.51 -2.84 14.10
CA ALA A 62 -4.16 -2.86 15.52
C ALA A 62 -4.54 -1.55 16.22
N ILE A 63 -4.22 -0.39 15.61
CA ILE A 63 -4.58 0.93 16.15
C ILE A 63 -6.12 1.06 16.28
N TYR A 64 -6.88 0.61 15.28
CA TYR A 64 -8.35 0.67 15.34
C TYR A 64 -8.95 -0.22 16.41
N LEU A 65 -8.41 -1.42 16.58
CA LEU A 65 -8.83 -2.35 17.63
C LEU A 65 -8.52 -1.78 19.02
N ASP A 66 -7.34 -1.19 19.20
CA ASP A 66 -6.98 -0.52 20.45
C ASP A 66 -7.90 0.67 20.76
N ILE A 67 -8.19 1.50 19.75
CA ILE A 67 -9.15 2.60 19.90
C ILE A 67 -10.54 2.08 20.27
N PHE A 68 -11.03 1.05 19.58
CA PHE A 68 -12.34 0.47 19.86
C PHE A 68 -12.39 -0.14 21.27
N TYR A 69 -11.30 -0.79 21.69
CA TYR A 69 -11.13 -1.34 23.02
C TYR A 69 -11.14 -0.25 24.09
N VAL A 70 -10.37 0.83 23.91
CA VAL A 70 -10.34 1.99 24.83
C VAL A 70 -11.73 2.63 24.94
N ILE A 71 -12.43 2.82 23.83
CA ILE A 71 -13.79 3.38 23.82
C ILE A 71 -14.75 2.47 24.58
N ARG A 72 -14.74 1.15 24.31
CA ARG A 72 -15.60 0.20 25.02
C ARG A 72 -15.29 0.14 26.51
N ASN A 73 -14.02 0.13 26.89
CA ASN A 73 -13.59 0.11 28.28
C ASN A 73 -14.03 1.38 29.01
N LYS A 74 -13.88 2.56 28.38
CA LYS A 74 -14.37 3.86 28.88
C LYS A 74 -15.90 3.93 28.96
N LEU A 75 -16.63 3.22 28.11
CA LEU A 75 -18.09 3.14 28.14
C LEU A 75 -18.60 2.20 29.25
N ASN A 76 -17.87 1.10 29.50
CA ASN A 76 -18.17 0.14 30.55
C ASN A 76 -17.81 0.67 31.95
N GLN A 77 -16.76 1.48 32.07
CA GLN A 77 -16.49 2.29 33.27
C GLN A 77 -17.39 3.54 33.25
N LYS A 78 -18.66 3.40 33.67
CA LYS A 78 -19.52 4.56 33.98
C LYS A 78 -18.86 5.43 35.06
N PHE A 79 -18.02 6.41 34.71
CA PHE A 79 -17.72 7.69 35.40
C PHE A 79 -16.32 8.25 35.04
N SER A 80 -16.27 9.59 34.92
CA SER A 80 -15.06 10.42 35.06
C SER A 80 -14.02 10.45 33.92
N SER A 81 -14.45 10.62 32.67
CA SER A 81 -13.55 11.24 31.68
C SER A 81 -13.89 12.72 31.59
N SER A 82 -12.96 13.59 31.97
CA SER A 82 -13.09 15.03 31.76
C SER A 82 -13.46 15.30 30.29
N LYS A 83 -14.37 16.24 30.02
CA LYS A 83 -14.75 16.64 28.64
C LYS A 83 -13.51 17.04 27.81
N GLU A 84 -12.43 17.47 28.44
CA GLU A 84 -11.14 17.75 27.78
C GLU A 84 -10.42 16.51 27.25
N THR A 85 -10.40 15.40 28.00
CA THR A 85 -9.72 14.19 27.51
C THR A 85 -10.48 13.59 26.33
N SER A 86 -11.81 13.49 26.39
CA SER A 86 -12.59 12.95 25.27
C SER A 86 -12.50 13.82 24.00
N THR A 87 -12.42 15.14 24.14
CA THR A 87 -12.25 16.07 23.01
C THR A 87 -10.85 16.02 22.40
N PHE A 88 -9.80 15.87 23.24
CA PHE A 88 -8.43 15.64 22.78
C PHE A 88 -8.32 14.34 21.97
N TYR A 89 -8.77 13.20 22.53
CA TYR A 89 -8.80 11.92 21.82
C TYR A 89 -9.64 11.97 20.53
N GLY A 90 -10.78 12.68 20.54
CA GLY A 90 -11.60 12.85 19.34
C GLY A 90 -10.92 13.62 18.21
N ARG A 91 -10.07 14.61 18.54
CA ARG A 91 -9.29 15.37 17.56
C ARG A 91 -8.13 14.56 16.99
N GLU A 92 -7.39 13.87 17.85
CA GLU A 92 -6.33 12.94 17.43
C GLU A 92 -6.92 11.81 16.56
N PHE A 93 -8.09 11.28 16.94
CA PHE A 93 -8.82 10.30 16.15
C PHE A 93 -9.22 10.81 14.77
N LYS A 94 -9.62 12.08 14.65
CA LYS A 94 -9.96 12.69 13.35
C LYS A 94 -8.74 12.73 12.43
N THR A 95 -7.56 13.03 12.97
CA THR A 95 -6.29 13.01 12.23
C THR A 95 -5.90 11.59 11.84
N ALA A 96 -5.98 10.64 12.78
CA ALA A 96 -5.68 9.22 12.55
C ALA A 96 -6.63 8.58 11.53
N ARG A 97 -7.94 8.84 11.61
CA ARG A 97 -8.95 8.44 10.61
C ARG A 97 -8.61 9.02 9.24
N SER A 98 -8.11 10.26 9.24
CA SER A 98 -7.51 10.93 8.10
C SER A 98 -6.47 10.04 7.38
N LEU A 99 -5.40 9.77 8.13
CA LEU A 99 -4.26 8.97 7.69
C LEU A 99 -4.69 7.54 7.30
N PHE A 100 -5.66 6.98 8.02
CA PHE A 100 -6.24 5.69 7.71
C PHE A 100 -6.87 5.63 6.33
N LEU A 101 -7.74 6.59 6.00
CA LEU A 101 -8.36 6.59 4.67
C LEU A 101 -7.31 6.66 3.57
N VAL A 102 -6.24 7.45 3.75
CA VAL A 102 -5.13 7.54 2.80
C VAL A 102 -4.43 6.18 2.65
N LEU A 103 -4.02 5.58 3.77
CA LEU A 103 -3.29 4.31 3.78
C LEU A 103 -4.14 3.14 3.29
N PHE A 104 -5.44 3.15 3.59
CA PHE A 104 -6.39 2.15 3.13
C PHE A 104 -6.63 2.26 1.62
N LEU A 105 -6.81 3.47 1.08
CA LEU A 105 -6.94 3.69 -0.36
C LEU A 105 -5.63 3.33 -1.09
N PHE A 106 -4.49 3.62 -0.48
CA PHE A 106 -3.19 3.16 -0.96
C PHE A 106 -3.13 1.63 -1.00
N ALA A 107 -3.52 0.94 0.07
CA ALA A 107 -3.56 -0.53 0.08
C ALA A 107 -4.52 -1.06 -1.00
N LEU A 108 -5.74 -0.53 -1.11
CA LEU A 108 -6.73 -0.96 -2.10
C LEU A 108 -6.26 -0.79 -3.54
N SER A 109 -5.51 0.27 -3.84
CA SER A 109 -5.01 0.51 -5.19
C SER A 109 -3.85 -0.40 -5.58
N TRP A 110 -3.02 -0.80 -4.63
CA TRP A 110 -1.86 -1.66 -4.86
C TRP A 110 -2.12 -3.16 -4.64
N LEU A 111 -3.16 -3.50 -3.89
CA LEU A 111 -3.48 -4.88 -3.52
C LEU A 111 -3.85 -5.75 -4.74
N PRO A 112 -4.65 -5.30 -5.73
CA PRO A 112 -4.95 -6.11 -6.90
C PRO A 112 -3.71 -6.49 -7.72
N LEU A 113 -2.79 -5.54 -7.93
CA LEU A 113 -1.53 -5.82 -8.60
C LEU A 113 -0.66 -6.79 -7.78
N SER A 114 -0.63 -6.62 -6.45
CA SER A 114 0.11 -7.50 -5.56
C SER A 114 -0.44 -8.93 -5.54
N VAL A 115 -1.77 -9.09 -5.51
CA VAL A 115 -2.44 -10.39 -5.60
C VAL A 115 -2.13 -11.07 -6.93
N VAL A 116 -2.17 -10.34 -8.05
CA VAL A 116 -1.78 -10.88 -9.36
C VAL A 116 -0.31 -11.34 -9.36
N ASN A 117 0.60 -10.57 -8.76
CA ASN A 117 2.00 -10.95 -8.63
C ASN A 117 2.17 -12.21 -7.77
N CYS A 118 1.46 -12.32 -6.64
CA CYS A 118 1.45 -13.52 -5.80
C CYS A 118 0.93 -14.74 -6.55
N ILE A 119 -0.22 -14.65 -7.23
CA ILE A 119 -0.78 -15.77 -7.99
C ILE A 119 0.21 -16.24 -9.07
N THR A 120 0.84 -15.29 -9.76
CA THR A 120 1.84 -15.65 -10.78
C THR A 120 3.08 -16.30 -10.16
N TYR A 121 3.49 -15.86 -8.97
CA TYR A 121 4.62 -16.43 -8.24
C TYR A 121 4.37 -17.90 -7.87
N PHE A 122 3.16 -18.24 -7.43
CA PHE A 122 2.76 -19.61 -7.11
C PHE A 122 2.46 -20.48 -8.34
N GLY A 123 2.75 -20.00 -9.56
CA GLY A 123 2.54 -20.76 -10.79
C GLY A 123 1.11 -20.73 -11.32
N GLY A 124 0.26 -19.83 -10.82
CA GLY A 124 -1.10 -19.64 -11.32
C GLY A 124 -1.13 -18.82 -12.60
N GLU A 125 -2.01 -19.19 -13.53
CA GLU A 125 -2.26 -18.42 -14.74
C GLU A 125 -3.22 -17.26 -14.42
N VAL A 126 -2.80 -16.04 -14.77
CA VAL A 126 -3.62 -14.84 -14.58
C VAL A 126 -3.98 -14.27 -15.95
N PRO A 127 -5.28 -14.10 -16.28
CA PRO A 127 -5.69 -13.49 -17.53
C PRO A 127 -5.20 -12.04 -17.63
N GLN A 128 -4.81 -11.63 -18.83
CA GLN A 128 -4.22 -10.31 -19.07
C GLN A 128 -5.08 -9.15 -18.60
N ILE A 129 -6.41 -9.28 -18.67
CA ILE A 129 -7.35 -8.27 -18.18
C ILE A 129 -7.15 -7.93 -16.70
N LEU A 130 -6.93 -8.93 -15.84
CA LEU A 130 -6.72 -8.71 -14.40
C LEU A 130 -5.40 -8.00 -14.13
N LEU A 131 -4.36 -8.31 -14.92
CA LEU A 131 -3.08 -7.63 -14.84
C LEU A 131 -3.21 -6.15 -15.23
N HIS A 132 -3.88 -5.85 -16.34
CA HIS A 132 -4.10 -4.47 -16.79
C HIS A 132 -4.96 -3.67 -15.81
N LEU A 133 -6.01 -4.29 -15.25
CA LEU A 133 -6.82 -3.66 -14.20
C LEU A 133 -6.00 -3.37 -12.94
N GLY A 134 -5.15 -4.30 -12.51
CA GLY A 134 -4.25 -4.08 -11.36
C GLY A 134 -3.27 -2.93 -11.61
N ILE A 135 -2.69 -2.85 -12.80
CA ILE A 135 -1.81 -1.75 -13.22
C ILE A 135 -2.58 -0.42 -13.22
N LEU A 136 -3.74 -0.38 -13.88
CA LEU A 136 -4.59 0.82 -13.95
C LEU A 136 -4.94 1.34 -12.55
N LEU A 137 -5.32 0.44 -11.64
CA LEU A 137 -5.68 0.81 -10.27
C LEU A 137 -4.47 1.34 -9.49
N SER A 138 -3.28 0.77 -9.68
CA SER A 138 -2.05 1.28 -9.07
C SER A 138 -1.71 2.69 -9.55
N HIS A 139 -1.96 3.02 -10.83
CA HIS A 139 -1.80 4.38 -11.35
C HIS A 139 -2.88 5.33 -10.81
N ALA A 140 -4.12 4.86 -10.66
CA ALA A 140 -5.22 5.63 -10.08
C ALA A 140 -4.90 6.12 -8.66
N ASN A 141 -4.06 5.42 -7.89
CA ASN A 141 -3.56 5.87 -6.59
C ASN A 141 -2.98 7.29 -6.62
N SER A 142 -2.27 7.65 -7.69
CA SER A 142 -1.70 8.99 -7.83
C SER A 142 -2.77 10.07 -8.02
N MET A 143 -3.90 9.72 -8.64
CA MET A 143 -5.06 10.59 -8.81
C MET A 143 -5.87 10.75 -7.52
N MET A 144 -5.83 9.76 -6.63
CA MET A 144 -6.50 9.83 -5.33
C MET A 144 -5.88 10.88 -4.41
N ASN A 145 -4.59 11.20 -4.57
CA ASN A 145 -3.91 12.19 -3.75
C ASN A 145 -4.60 13.57 -3.81
N PRO A 146 -4.77 14.23 -4.98
CA PRO A 146 -5.55 15.47 -5.11
C PRO A 146 -6.96 15.40 -4.52
N ILE A 147 -7.68 14.29 -4.71
CA ILE A 147 -9.05 14.11 -4.21
C ILE A 147 -9.06 14.13 -2.68
N ILE A 148 -8.14 13.40 -2.04
CA ILE A 148 -8.04 13.37 -0.59
C ILE A 148 -7.65 14.75 -0.05
N TYR A 149 -6.72 15.45 -0.70
CA TYR A 149 -6.36 16.82 -0.32
C TYR A 149 -7.55 17.78 -0.47
N ALA A 150 -8.27 17.74 -1.59
CA ALA A 150 -9.48 18.55 -1.81
C ALA A 150 -10.57 18.26 -0.76
N CYS A 151 -10.80 17.00 -0.42
CA CYS A 151 -11.77 16.62 0.62
C CYS A 151 -11.33 17.05 2.03
N LYS A 152 -10.02 17.03 2.33
CA LYS A 152 -9.46 17.54 3.60
C LYS A 152 -9.48 19.07 3.69
N ILE A 153 -9.42 19.75 2.55
CA ILE A 153 -9.38 21.22 2.40
C ILE A 153 -10.75 21.89 2.64
N LYS A 154 -11.73 21.22 3.27
CA LYS A 154 -12.88 21.90 3.91
C LYS A 154 -12.49 22.95 4.98
N LYS A 155 -11.20 23.15 5.26
CA LYS A 155 -10.62 24.26 6.05
C LYS A 155 -10.13 25.48 5.24
N PHE A 156 -10.23 25.49 3.91
CA PHE A 156 -10.05 26.68 3.06
C PHE A 156 -11.39 27.12 2.46
N LYS A 157 -12.44 27.17 3.29
CA LYS A 157 -13.68 27.87 2.92
C LYS A 157 -13.76 29.27 3.54
N GLU A 158 -12.65 29.74 4.13
CA GLU A 158 -12.48 31.06 4.76
C GLU A 158 -11.10 31.66 4.43
N THR A 159 -10.66 31.56 3.17
CA THR A 159 -9.62 32.43 2.61
C THR A 159 -9.93 32.62 1.14
#